data_AF-A0A174T1M8-F1
#
_entry.id   AF-A0A174T1M8-F1
#
_cell.length_a   1.000
_cell.length_b   1.000
_cell.length_c   1.000
_cell.angle_alpha   90.00
_cell.angle_beta   90.00
_cell.angle_gamma   90.00
#
_symmetry.space_group_name_H-M   'P 1'
#
loop_
_entity.id
_entity.type
_entity.pdbx_description
1 polymer ?
#
loop_
_entity_poly.entity_id
_entity_poly.type
_entity_poly.pdbx_seq_one_letter_code
_entity_poly.pdbx_strand_id
1 'polypeptide(L)'
;MLFVIHFFALSYIGTQIVEILPLDKTNSNYPYDIIWMARQNDEKYSEKIAEKYNGTVKHIPMIRATMFYSQEEIGISESTYKELTGKAYGLSGKEIVIGIEDQNYQREEKVTDKVLYDLFGWLYIGKFNPNKKEFESSNILKDANYQYRIKEIHTQNVFGKFVPEDAGEGCEDTVIFSDEYFDKQWKKQAADDEEVSMLEAFSFPKTKEQMAWKEIKDHADKEGITVFQPDDSHSPHAICYNKTVFLKEQKISNIFLLFSKLFILITLLISGVFIMVVKNLAEMSSYQRRYEFFHSMGMKQKEQKKILSFEICSVANIALGTGICLALLYVMTYLHWYDAMGEKISTTFWIYWLKLVGIYIIIQIVVQKLFVRYVNKRI
;
A
#
# COMPACT_ATOMS: atom_id res chain seq x y z
N MET A 1 16.66 24.64 -4.90
CA MET A 1 16.95 23.49 -5.79
C MET A 1 17.68 22.36 -5.08
N LEU A 2 18.93 22.53 -4.61
CA LEU A 2 19.69 21.42 -4.01
C LEU A 2 19.00 20.79 -2.77
N PHE A 3 18.45 21.61 -1.87
CA PHE A 3 17.71 21.10 -0.70
C PHE A 3 16.44 20.33 -1.08
N VAL A 4 15.78 20.70 -2.19
CA VAL A 4 14.56 20.03 -2.67
C VAL A 4 14.90 18.61 -3.14
N ILE A 5 16.03 18.45 -3.83
CA ILE A 5 16.53 17.13 -4.24
C ILE A 5 16.84 16.27 -3.02
N HIS A 6 17.52 16.82 -2.01
CA HIS A 6 17.81 16.09 -0.77
C HIS A 6 16.53 15.72 -0.02
N PHE A 7 15.55 16.63 0.06
CA PHE A 7 14.25 16.37 0.63
C PHE A 7 13.56 15.20 -0.09
N PHE A 8 13.34 15.25 -1.41
CA PHE A 8 12.66 14.18 -2.14
C PHE A 8 13.39 12.83 -2.06
N ALA A 9 14.71 12.84 -2.08
CA ALA A 9 15.52 11.63 -1.99
C ALA A 9 15.40 10.94 -0.61
N LEU A 10 15.37 11.71 0.48
CA LEU A 10 15.39 11.18 1.84
C LEU A 10 14.00 11.03 2.48
N SER A 11 13.02 11.80 2.01
CA SER A 11 11.61 11.70 2.39
C SER A 11 10.91 10.69 1.47
N TYR A 12 10.11 11.15 0.51
CA TYR A 12 9.24 10.37 -0.36
C TYR A 12 9.89 9.12 -0.96
N ILE A 13 11.02 9.27 -1.67
CA ILE A 13 11.68 8.11 -2.30
C ILE A 13 12.33 7.20 -1.25
N GLY A 14 12.93 7.81 -0.22
CA GLY A 14 13.59 7.09 0.86
C GLY A 14 12.63 6.24 1.67
N THR A 15 11.47 6.76 2.04
CA THR A 15 10.44 6.02 2.79
C THR A 15 9.84 4.91 1.94
N GLN A 16 9.51 5.18 0.67
CA GLN A 16 8.96 4.16 -0.24
C GLN A 16 9.92 2.98 -0.47
N ILE A 17 11.22 3.23 -0.59
CA ILE A 17 12.22 2.15 -0.69
C ILE A 17 12.24 1.31 0.59
N VAL A 18 12.15 1.98 1.74
CA VAL A 18 12.23 1.33 3.06
C VAL A 18 10.97 0.53 3.37
N GLU A 19 9.79 0.98 2.94
CA GLU A 19 8.52 0.25 3.09
C GLU A 19 8.54 -1.11 2.37
N ILE A 20 9.12 -1.14 1.17
CA ILE A 20 9.26 -2.37 0.38
C ILE A 20 10.23 -3.35 1.05
N LEU A 21 11.18 -2.86 1.86
CA LEU A 21 12.18 -3.68 2.53
C LEU A 21 11.69 -4.17 3.90
N PRO A 22 11.99 -5.44 4.29
CA PRO A 22 12.67 -6.46 3.50
C PRO A 22 11.74 -7.13 2.46
N LEU A 23 12.32 -7.56 1.32
CA LEU A 23 11.58 -8.22 0.22
C LEU A 23 10.96 -9.58 0.61
N ASP A 24 11.43 -10.17 1.70
CA ASP A 24 10.94 -11.44 2.23
C ASP A 24 10.07 -11.23 3.47
N LYS A 25 9.32 -10.13 3.56
CA LYS A 25 8.14 -10.03 4.45
C LYS A 25 7.21 -11.20 4.08
N THR A 26 7.38 -12.32 4.77
CA THR A 26 6.67 -13.56 4.52
C THR A 26 5.29 -13.43 5.14
N ASN A 27 4.43 -12.71 4.42
CA ASN A 27 3.09 -12.30 4.84
C ASN A 27 2.06 -13.44 4.71
N SER A 28 2.34 -14.58 5.32
CA SER A 28 1.46 -15.76 5.22
C SER A 28 0.57 -15.88 6.45
N ASN A 29 -0.23 -14.85 6.73
CA ASN A 29 -1.32 -14.92 7.70
C ASN A 29 -2.67 -15.26 7.06
N TYR A 30 -2.73 -15.38 5.73
CA TYR A 30 -3.95 -15.79 5.04
C TYR A 30 -4.34 -17.23 5.41
N PRO A 31 -5.56 -17.44 5.94
CA PRO A 31 -6.00 -18.73 6.47
C PRO A 31 -6.39 -19.75 5.40
N TYR A 32 -6.70 -19.29 4.18
CA TYR A 32 -7.14 -20.13 3.07
C TYR A 32 -6.16 -20.07 1.90
N ASP A 33 -6.13 -21.14 1.10
CA ASP A 33 -5.25 -21.22 -0.09
C ASP A 33 -5.92 -20.59 -1.31
N ILE A 34 -7.24 -20.80 -1.45
CA ILE A 34 -8.05 -20.25 -2.54
C ILE A 34 -9.34 -19.71 -1.95
N ILE A 35 -9.78 -18.55 -2.41
CA ILE A 35 -11.12 -18.01 -2.14
C ILE A 35 -11.79 -17.71 -3.46
N TRP A 36 -13.06 -18.09 -3.57
CA TRP A 36 -13.87 -17.81 -4.74
C TRP A 36 -15.22 -17.22 -4.32
N MET A 37 -15.53 -16.03 -4.84
CA MET A 37 -16.86 -15.43 -4.75
C MET A 37 -17.78 -16.10 -5.78
N ALA A 38 -18.71 -16.92 -5.28
CA ALA A 38 -19.56 -17.80 -6.06
C ALA A 38 -21.04 -17.59 -5.77
N ARG A 39 -21.89 -18.34 -6.49
CA ARG A 39 -23.32 -18.45 -6.15
C ARG A 39 -23.55 -19.66 -5.28
N GLN A 40 -24.68 -19.66 -4.58
CA GLN A 40 -25.14 -20.83 -3.82
C GLN A 40 -25.20 -22.12 -4.66
N ASN A 41 -25.53 -22.03 -5.95
CA ASN A 41 -25.61 -23.20 -6.83
C ASN A 41 -24.24 -23.85 -7.12
N ASP A 42 -23.15 -23.13 -6.87
CA ASP A 42 -21.79 -23.58 -7.15
C ASP A 42 -21.20 -24.41 -5.99
N GLU A 43 -21.85 -24.48 -4.83
CA GLU A 43 -21.40 -25.23 -3.64
C GLU A 43 -21.07 -26.70 -3.97
N LYS A 44 -21.94 -27.39 -4.71
CA LYS A 44 -21.73 -28.80 -5.09
C LYS A 44 -20.51 -28.98 -5.99
N TYR A 45 -20.22 -27.99 -6.83
CA TYR A 45 -19.03 -28.01 -7.67
C TYR A 45 -17.78 -27.85 -6.80
N SER A 46 -17.80 -26.90 -5.86
CA SER A 46 -16.74 -26.71 -4.88
C SER A 46 -16.44 -27.97 -4.05
N GLU A 47 -17.48 -28.63 -3.52
CA GLU A 47 -17.34 -29.89 -2.77
C GLU A 47 -16.63 -30.98 -3.61
N LYS A 48 -17.06 -31.13 -4.88
CA LYS A 48 -16.44 -32.08 -5.81
C LYS A 48 -14.97 -31.78 -6.07
N ILE A 49 -14.60 -30.51 -6.22
CA ILE A 49 -13.20 -30.11 -6.42
C ILE A 49 -12.38 -30.36 -5.14
N ALA A 50 -12.93 -30.01 -3.97
CA ALA A 50 -12.31 -30.28 -2.68
C ALA A 50 -12.02 -31.78 -2.52
N GLU A 51 -13.00 -32.65 -2.77
CA GLU A 51 -12.83 -34.11 -2.70
C GLU A 51 -11.79 -34.62 -3.72
N LYS A 52 -11.89 -34.20 -4.98
CA LYS A 52 -10.99 -34.63 -6.07
C LYS A 52 -9.52 -34.36 -5.77
N TYR A 53 -9.21 -33.27 -5.08
CA TYR A 53 -7.85 -32.84 -4.77
C TYR A 53 -7.45 -33.04 -3.31
N ASN A 54 -8.24 -33.80 -2.53
CA ASN A 54 -8.03 -34.08 -1.10
C ASN A 54 -7.89 -32.79 -0.26
N GLY A 55 -8.67 -31.76 -0.59
CA GLY A 55 -8.80 -30.53 0.17
C GLY A 55 -10.08 -30.46 0.99
N THR A 56 -10.32 -29.29 1.56
CA THR A 56 -11.56 -28.93 2.26
C THR A 56 -12.09 -27.63 1.68
N VAL A 57 -13.41 -27.47 1.70
CA VAL A 57 -14.07 -26.20 1.39
C VAL A 57 -14.93 -25.79 2.57
N LYS A 58 -14.92 -24.49 2.89
CA LYS A 58 -15.87 -23.85 3.80
C LYS A 58 -16.76 -22.92 2.99
N HIS A 59 -18.07 -23.15 3.08
CA HIS A 59 -19.10 -22.34 2.46
C HIS A 59 -19.48 -21.20 3.40
N ILE A 60 -19.26 -19.96 2.98
CA ILE A 60 -19.47 -18.78 3.82
C ILE A 60 -20.48 -17.87 3.11
N PRO A 61 -21.71 -17.70 3.63
CA PRO A 61 -22.67 -16.76 3.08
C PRO A 61 -22.07 -15.36 3.03
N MET A 62 -22.17 -14.70 1.88
CA MET A 62 -21.72 -13.32 1.71
C MET A 62 -22.76 -12.46 1.00
N ILE A 63 -22.69 -11.16 1.25
CA ILE A 63 -23.33 -10.18 0.38
C ILE A 63 -22.30 -9.22 -0.18
N ARG A 64 -22.50 -8.77 -1.42
CA ARG A 64 -21.68 -7.70 -2.00
C ARG A 64 -22.11 -6.34 -1.46
N ALA A 65 -21.16 -5.56 -0.95
CA ALA A 65 -21.40 -4.19 -0.49
C ALA A 65 -20.50 -3.21 -1.25
N THR A 66 -21.08 -2.36 -2.07
CA THR A 66 -20.38 -1.47 -2.99
C THR A 66 -20.32 -0.04 -2.45
N MET A 67 -19.14 0.53 -2.42
CA MET A 67 -18.88 1.93 -2.09
C MET A 67 -19.33 2.88 -3.20
N PHE A 68 -19.50 4.16 -2.87
CA PHE A 68 -19.93 5.17 -3.85
C PHE A 68 -18.93 5.40 -5.00
N TYR A 69 -17.66 5.03 -4.80
CA TYR A 69 -16.58 5.12 -5.79
C TYR A 69 -16.24 3.74 -6.39
N SER A 70 -17.24 2.87 -6.51
CA SER A 70 -17.21 1.56 -7.21
C SER A 70 -16.42 0.42 -6.59
N GLN A 71 -15.72 0.62 -5.47
CA GLN A 71 -15.05 -0.47 -4.75
C GLN A 71 -16.09 -1.44 -4.15
N GLU A 72 -15.90 -2.74 -4.36
CA GLU A 72 -16.82 -3.79 -3.91
C GLU A 72 -16.24 -4.56 -2.71
N GLU A 73 -16.95 -4.54 -1.58
CA GLU A 73 -16.55 -5.16 -0.32
C GLU A 73 -17.27 -6.48 -0.06
N ILE A 74 -16.66 -7.29 0.82
CA ILE A 74 -17.20 -8.56 1.30
C ILE A 74 -18.08 -8.32 2.52
N GLY A 75 -19.38 -8.46 2.37
CA GLY A 75 -20.34 -8.43 3.48
C GLY A 75 -20.56 -9.80 4.09
N ILE A 76 -20.44 -9.94 5.41
CA ILE A 76 -20.80 -11.17 6.15
C ILE A 76 -21.63 -10.86 7.39
N SER A 77 -22.33 -11.88 7.90
CA SER A 77 -23.06 -11.76 9.17
C SER A 77 -22.12 -11.74 10.37
N GLU A 78 -22.57 -11.11 11.46
CA GLU A 78 -21.84 -11.09 12.72
C GLU A 78 -21.62 -12.51 13.27
N SER A 79 -22.61 -13.39 13.19
CA SER A 79 -22.49 -14.79 13.57
C SER A 79 -21.40 -15.52 12.79
N THR A 80 -21.33 -15.31 11.48
CA THR A 80 -20.27 -15.85 10.62
C THR A 80 -18.91 -15.30 11.02
N TYR A 81 -18.80 -14.00 11.24
CA TYR A 81 -17.56 -13.37 11.69
C TYR A 81 -17.09 -13.92 13.04
N LYS A 82 -18.01 -14.16 13.97
CA LYS A 82 -17.72 -14.78 15.27
C LYS A 82 -17.23 -16.21 15.12
N GLU A 83 -17.76 -16.98 14.17
CA GLU A 83 -17.28 -18.32 13.90
C GLU A 83 -15.84 -18.31 13.35
N LEU A 84 -15.52 -17.34 12.49
CA LEU A 84 -14.20 -17.20 11.87
C LEU A 84 -13.14 -16.66 12.83
N THR A 85 -13.50 -15.72 13.70
CA THR A 85 -12.54 -14.95 14.50
C THR A 85 -12.69 -15.11 16.02
N GLY A 86 -13.83 -15.64 16.49
CA GLY A 86 -14.20 -15.71 17.90
C GLY A 86 -14.79 -14.41 18.47
N LYS A 87 -14.88 -13.33 17.68
CA LYS A 87 -15.26 -12.00 18.16
C LYS A 87 -16.68 -11.61 17.76
N ALA A 88 -17.36 -10.85 18.62
CA ALA A 88 -18.71 -10.35 18.40
C ALA A 88 -18.83 -8.91 18.91
N TYR A 89 -19.75 -8.16 18.33
CA TYR A 89 -19.94 -6.73 18.54
C TYR A 89 -21.35 -6.36 19.04
N GLY A 90 -22.34 -7.24 18.96
CA GLY A 90 -23.75 -6.97 19.22
C GLY A 90 -24.30 -5.89 18.30
N LEU A 91 -24.33 -6.18 17.00
CA LEU A 91 -24.84 -5.27 15.96
C LEU A 91 -26.35 -5.41 15.81
N SER A 92 -27.01 -4.29 15.50
CA SER A 92 -28.45 -4.23 15.28
C SER A 92 -28.81 -3.32 14.09
N GLY A 93 -29.76 -3.75 13.27
CA GLY A 93 -30.21 -2.99 12.09
C GLY A 93 -29.04 -2.67 11.14
N LYS A 94 -28.87 -1.39 10.80
CA LYS A 94 -27.78 -0.90 9.93
C LYS A 94 -26.50 -0.51 10.68
N GLU A 95 -26.27 -1.09 11.85
CA GLU A 95 -24.94 -1.05 12.47
C GLU A 95 -24.00 -1.99 11.72
N ILE A 96 -22.78 -1.50 11.45
CA ILE A 96 -21.72 -2.26 10.80
C ILE A 96 -20.40 -2.10 11.53
N VAL A 97 -19.52 -3.07 11.31
CA VAL A 97 -18.09 -2.98 11.64
C VAL A 97 -17.31 -3.23 10.36
N ILE A 98 -16.19 -2.52 10.19
CA ILE A 98 -15.32 -2.68 9.02
C ILE A 98 -14.02 -3.33 9.46
N GLY A 99 -13.69 -4.44 8.81
CA GLY A 99 -12.40 -5.08 8.92
C GLY A 99 -11.55 -4.76 7.69
N ILE A 100 -10.58 -3.88 7.84
CA ILE A 100 -9.62 -3.52 6.79
C ILE A 100 -8.61 -4.64 6.63
N GLU A 101 -8.48 -5.17 5.42
CA GLU A 101 -7.53 -6.25 5.14
C GLU A 101 -6.09 -5.73 5.18
N ASP A 102 -5.33 -6.20 6.17
CA ASP A 102 -3.93 -5.85 6.38
C ASP A 102 -3.04 -7.04 6.03
N GLN A 103 -2.24 -6.88 4.99
CA GLN A 103 -1.29 -7.90 4.56
C GLN A 103 -0.20 -8.16 5.64
N ASN A 104 0.16 -7.15 6.42
CA ASN A 104 1.15 -7.22 7.47
C ASN A 104 0.53 -7.51 8.85
N TYR A 105 -0.76 -7.84 8.89
CA TYR A 105 -1.55 -8.05 10.10
C TYR A 105 -0.82 -8.94 11.11
N GLN A 106 -0.44 -8.40 12.26
CA GLN A 106 0.11 -9.19 13.38
C GLN A 106 -0.92 -9.41 14.47
N ARG A 107 -1.77 -8.41 14.66
CA ARG A 107 -2.84 -8.36 15.63
C ARG A 107 -3.79 -7.25 15.20
N GLU A 108 -5.02 -7.37 15.66
CA GLU A 108 -6.04 -6.36 15.48
C GLU A 108 -5.62 -5.04 16.13
N GLU A 109 -5.68 -3.98 15.33
CA GLU A 109 -5.50 -2.61 15.76
C GLU A 109 -6.70 -1.79 15.30
N LYS A 110 -7.13 -0.85 16.14
CA LYS A 110 -8.25 0.03 15.81
C LYS A 110 -7.80 1.10 14.83
N VAL A 111 -8.61 1.32 13.81
CA VAL A 111 -8.45 2.42 12.87
C VAL A 111 -9.23 3.63 13.38
N THR A 112 -8.59 4.79 13.35
CA THR A 112 -9.13 6.05 13.88
C THR A 112 -9.21 7.16 12.83
N ASP A 113 -8.84 6.87 11.59
CA ASP A 113 -8.92 7.81 10.49
C ASP A 113 -10.38 8.20 10.18
N LYS A 114 -10.69 9.49 10.30
CA LYS A 114 -12.05 10.00 10.12
C LYS A 114 -12.55 9.90 8.69
N VAL A 115 -11.65 10.00 7.70
CA VAL A 115 -12.02 9.91 6.29
C VAL A 115 -12.56 8.51 6.02
N LEU A 116 -11.92 7.46 6.55
CA LEU A 116 -12.42 6.10 6.42
C LEU A 116 -13.81 5.92 7.06
N TYR A 117 -14.05 6.47 8.26
CA TYR A 117 -15.38 6.42 8.87
C TYR A 117 -16.45 7.12 8.02
N ASP A 118 -16.10 8.23 7.36
CA ASP A 118 -17.02 8.93 6.47
C ASP A 118 -17.27 8.13 5.18
N LEU A 119 -16.24 7.50 4.59
CA LEU A 119 -16.35 6.74 3.33
C LEU A 119 -17.15 5.45 3.51
N PHE A 120 -16.78 4.60 4.47
CA PHE A 120 -17.44 3.32 4.74
C PHE A 120 -18.88 3.47 5.27
N GLY A 121 -19.27 4.68 5.67
CA GLY A 121 -20.62 4.96 6.16
C GLY A 121 -21.69 4.87 5.06
N TRP A 122 -21.29 4.78 3.79
CA TRP A 122 -22.18 4.84 2.64
C TRP A 122 -21.99 3.65 1.70
N LEU A 123 -22.93 2.70 1.73
CA LEU A 123 -22.84 1.45 0.98
C LEU A 123 -24.11 1.14 0.20
N TYR A 124 -23.94 0.67 -1.03
CA TYR A 124 -24.96 0.04 -1.84
C TYR A 124 -24.85 -1.48 -1.72
N ILE A 125 -25.95 -2.19 -1.48
CA ILE A 125 -25.91 -3.66 -1.42
C ILE A 125 -26.19 -4.23 -2.81
N GLY A 126 -25.20 -4.89 -3.41
CA GLY A 126 -25.20 -5.41 -4.77
C GLY A 126 -24.03 -4.87 -5.59
N LYS A 127 -23.86 -5.40 -6.79
CA LYS A 127 -22.78 -5.05 -7.71
C LYS A 127 -22.82 -3.61 -8.19
N PHE A 128 -21.64 -3.07 -8.45
CA PHE A 128 -21.50 -1.78 -9.08
C PHE A 128 -22.14 -1.78 -10.47
N ASN A 129 -22.89 -0.73 -10.79
CA ASN A 129 -23.45 -0.53 -12.13
C ASN A 129 -23.57 0.97 -12.43
N PRO A 130 -22.73 1.55 -13.31
CA PRO A 130 -22.71 2.99 -13.56
C PRO A 130 -23.97 3.49 -14.29
N ASN A 131 -24.76 2.59 -14.88
CA ASN A 131 -26.02 2.95 -15.55
C ASN A 131 -27.21 3.03 -14.58
N LYS A 132 -27.02 2.65 -13.31
CA LYS A 132 -28.04 2.77 -12.25
C LYS A 132 -28.02 4.19 -11.67
N LYS A 133 -29.20 4.76 -11.43
CA LYS A 133 -29.38 6.13 -10.90
C LYS A 133 -28.67 6.37 -9.56
N GLU A 134 -28.53 5.30 -8.78
CA GLU A 134 -27.83 5.27 -7.51
C GLU A 134 -26.36 5.70 -7.64
N PHE A 135 -25.71 5.33 -8.75
CA PHE A 135 -24.30 5.61 -9.01
C PHE A 135 -24.09 6.90 -9.84
N GLU A 136 -25.16 7.48 -10.41
CA GLU A 136 -25.08 8.80 -11.04
C GLU A 136 -24.71 9.88 -10.01
N SER A 137 -23.61 10.61 -10.22
CA SER A 137 -23.22 11.78 -9.40
C SER A 137 -23.14 11.52 -7.88
N SER A 138 -22.76 10.30 -7.48
CA SER A 138 -22.66 9.86 -6.09
C SER A 138 -23.95 10.04 -5.29
N ASN A 139 -25.11 9.78 -5.90
CA ASN A 139 -26.42 9.87 -5.24
C ASN A 139 -26.53 9.00 -3.98
N ILE A 140 -25.74 7.93 -3.87
CA ILE A 140 -25.54 7.15 -2.65
C ILE A 140 -25.31 8.07 -1.43
N LEU A 141 -24.52 9.14 -1.56
CA LEU A 141 -24.18 10.07 -0.48
C LEU A 141 -25.33 11.01 -0.06
N LYS A 142 -26.44 11.01 -0.82
CA LYS A 142 -27.59 11.91 -0.59
C LYS A 142 -28.81 11.17 -0.05
N ASP A 143 -28.85 9.85 -0.12
CA ASP A 143 -29.98 9.04 0.33
C ASP A 143 -29.62 8.25 1.59
N ALA A 144 -30.33 8.56 2.68
CA ALA A 144 -30.20 7.90 3.98
C ALA A 144 -30.45 6.37 3.91
N ASN A 145 -31.06 5.86 2.84
CA ASN A 145 -31.18 4.43 2.59
C ASN A 145 -29.84 3.72 2.40
N TYR A 146 -28.79 4.43 1.96
CA TYR A 146 -27.45 3.86 1.82
C TYR A 146 -26.52 4.19 2.99
N GLN A 147 -27.02 4.91 3.99
CA GLN A 147 -26.25 5.28 5.16
C GLN A 147 -26.27 4.17 6.23
N TYR A 148 -25.09 3.85 6.76
CA TYR A 148 -24.85 2.89 7.83
C TYR A 148 -24.16 3.56 9.02
N ARG A 149 -24.37 2.98 10.21
CA ARG A 149 -23.70 3.42 11.43
C ARG A 149 -22.52 2.52 11.72
N ILE A 150 -21.31 3.05 11.52
CA ILE A 150 -20.08 2.34 11.84
C ILE A 150 -19.88 2.34 13.36
N LYS A 151 -19.71 1.15 13.93
CA LYS A 151 -19.40 0.97 15.35
C LYS A 151 -17.90 0.94 15.61
N GLU A 152 -17.15 0.31 14.72
CA GLU A 152 -15.69 0.16 14.79
C GLU A 152 -15.12 -0.06 13.38
N ILE A 153 -13.90 0.40 13.18
CA ILE A 153 -13.03 0.00 12.07
C ILE A 153 -11.75 -0.55 12.68
N HIS A 154 -11.29 -1.71 12.21
CA HIS A 154 -10.08 -2.36 12.68
C HIS A 154 -9.33 -3.05 11.53
N THR A 155 -8.04 -3.29 11.70
CA THR A 155 -7.24 -4.12 10.79
C THR A 155 -7.52 -5.60 11.03
N GLN A 156 -7.51 -6.41 9.98
CA GLN A 156 -7.72 -7.86 10.05
C GLN A 156 -7.05 -8.61 8.89
N ASN A 157 -7.07 -9.95 8.96
CA ASN A 157 -6.69 -10.82 7.85
C ASN A 157 -7.54 -12.10 7.91
N VAL A 158 -8.75 -12.04 7.34
CA VAL A 158 -9.75 -13.13 7.45
C VAL A 158 -9.84 -13.93 6.17
N PHE A 159 -9.77 -13.24 5.02
CA PHE A 159 -9.91 -13.85 3.70
C PHE A 159 -8.65 -13.62 2.86
N GLY A 160 -7.98 -12.49 3.06
CA GLY A 160 -6.88 -12.08 2.24
C GLY A 160 -7.30 -11.15 1.11
N LYS A 161 -6.33 -10.81 0.27
CA LYS A 161 -6.40 -9.67 -0.65
C LYS A 161 -6.45 -10.14 -2.09
N PHE A 162 -7.51 -9.80 -2.84
CA PHE A 162 -7.70 -10.30 -4.21
C PHE A 162 -6.89 -9.49 -5.24
N VAL A 163 -6.66 -8.20 -5.00
CA VAL A 163 -5.95 -7.30 -5.92
C VAL A 163 -4.62 -6.80 -5.34
N PRO A 164 -3.51 -6.82 -6.09
CA PRO A 164 -2.25 -6.22 -5.67
C PRO A 164 -2.35 -4.70 -5.45
N GLU A 165 -1.57 -4.19 -4.49
CA GLU A 165 -1.60 -2.80 -4.01
C GLU A 165 -1.29 -1.72 -5.06
N ASP A 166 -0.67 -2.10 -6.19
CA ASP A 166 -0.29 -1.19 -7.29
C ASP A 166 -1.45 -0.76 -8.19
N ALA A 167 -2.66 -1.31 -8.01
CA ALA A 167 -3.80 -0.99 -8.86
C ALA A 167 -4.49 0.36 -8.53
N GLY A 168 -4.11 1.05 -7.44
CA GLY A 168 -4.73 2.33 -7.06
C GLY A 168 -6.21 2.23 -6.67
N GLU A 169 -6.73 1.02 -6.59
CA GLU A 169 -8.10 0.65 -6.21
C GLU A 169 -8.03 -0.08 -4.88
N GLY A 170 -8.95 0.26 -3.96
CA GLY A 170 -8.98 -0.33 -2.63
C GLY A 170 -9.22 -1.84 -2.69
N CYS A 171 -8.75 -2.53 -1.65
CA CYS A 171 -8.86 -3.98 -1.53
C CYS A 171 -10.26 -4.34 -1.06
N GLU A 172 -10.70 -5.57 -1.29
CA GLU A 172 -11.95 -6.06 -0.73
C GLU A 172 -11.81 -6.23 0.79
N ASP A 173 -12.28 -5.23 1.52
CA ASP A 173 -12.42 -5.21 2.97
C ASP A 173 -13.68 -5.98 3.38
N THR A 174 -13.76 -6.33 4.67
CA THR A 174 -14.91 -7.04 5.21
C THR A 174 -15.87 -6.09 5.92
N VAL A 175 -17.12 -6.06 5.48
CA VAL A 175 -18.22 -5.38 6.17
C VAL A 175 -19.00 -6.40 7.00
N ILE A 176 -18.94 -6.26 8.32
CA ILE A 176 -19.68 -7.12 9.25
C ILE A 176 -21.04 -6.46 9.52
N PHE A 177 -22.12 -7.16 9.16
CA PHE A 177 -23.50 -6.73 9.34
C PHE A 177 -24.16 -7.43 10.53
N SER A 178 -25.21 -6.81 11.09
CA SER A 178 -26.11 -7.52 12.00
C SER A 178 -26.77 -8.72 11.31
N ASP A 179 -26.95 -9.82 12.04
CA ASP A 179 -27.50 -11.08 11.50
C ASP A 179 -28.87 -10.86 10.83
N GLU A 180 -29.77 -10.11 11.48
CA GLU A 180 -31.11 -9.81 10.94
C GLU A 180 -31.05 -9.06 9.60
N TYR A 181 -30.16 -8.05 9.51
CA TYR A 181 -30.02 -7.27 8.30
C TYR A 181 -29.38 -8.10 7.19
N PHE A 182 -28.32 -8.84 7.52
CA PHE A 182 -27.62 -9.71 6.59
C PHE A 182 -28.57 -10.73 5.97
N ASP A 183 -29.32 -11.49 6.78
CA ASP A 183 -30.25 -12.54 6.30
C ASP A 183 -31.27 -11.99 5.31
N LYS A 184 -31.76 -10.77 5.55
CA LYS A 184 -32.72 -10.10 4.66
C LYS A 184 -32.11 -9.74 3.32
N GLN A 185 -30.88 -9.25 3.29
CA GLN A 185 -30.22 -8.87 2.04
C GLN A 185 -29.65 -10.07 1.30
N TRP A 186 -29.09 -11.03 2.03
CA TRP A 186 -28.56 -12.28 1.48
C TRP A 186 -29.63 -13.05 0.70
N LYS A 187 -30.85 -13.18 1.25
CA LYS A 187 -31.98 -13.81 0.52
C LYS A 187 -32.32 -13.12 -0.81
N LYS A 188 -32.06 -11.82 -0.94
CA LYS A 188 -32.28 -11.10 -2.20
C LYS A 188 -31.16 -11.35 -3.19
N GLN A 189 -29.90 -11.29 -2.74
CA GLN A 189 -28.75 -11.55 -3.60
C GLN A 189 -28.65 -13.02 -4.03
N ALA A 190 -28.94 -13.96 -3.13
CA ALA A 190 -28.99 -15.39 -3.46
C ALA A 190 -30.12 -15.75 -4.46
N ALA A 191 -31.12 -14.88 -4.62
CA ALA A 191 -32.18 -15.05 -5.62
C ALA A 191 -31.85 -14.36 -6.97
N ASP A 192 -30.76 -13.59 -7.05
CA ASP A 192 -30.29 -12.92 -8.25
C ASP A 192 -29.10 -13.69 -8.84
N ASP A 193 -29.30 -14.31 -9.99
CA ASP A 193 -28.29 -15.14 -10.66
C ASP A 193 -27.06 -14.34 -11.13
N GLU A 194 -27.16 -12.99 -11.14
CA GLU A 194 -26.06 -12.10 -11.49
C GLU A 194 -25.25 -11.58 -10.29
N GLU A 195 -25.56 -12.01 -9.06
CA GLU A 195 -24.90 -11.59 -7.82
C GLU A 195 -24.15 -12.74 -7.13
N VAL A 196 -23.13 -12.38 -6.36
CA VAL A 196 -22.43 -13.32 -5.47
C VAL A 196 -23.28 -13.55 -4.23
N SER A 197 -23.27 -14.78 -3.71
CA SER A 197 -23.98 -15.13 -2.47
C SER A 197 -23.14 -15.99 -1.53
N MET A 198 -22.04 -16.56 -2.02
CA MET A 198 -21.17 -17.45 -1.25
C MET A 198 -19.69 -17.08 -1.45
N LEU A 199 -18.91 -17.18 -0.38
CA LEU A 199 -17.46 -17.30 -0.41
C LEU A 199 -17.09 -18.76 -0.20
N GLU A 200 -16.46 -19.32 -1.22
CA GLU A 200 -15.95 -20.68 -1.24
C GLU A 200 -14.48 -20.64 -0.81
N ALA A 201 -14.23 -20.92 0.46
CA ALA A 201 -12.90 -20.82 1.07
C ALA A 201 -12.24 -22.21 1.14
N PHE A 202 -11.24 -22.44 0.31
CA PHE A 202 -10.59 -23.74 0.16
C PHE A 202 -9.25 -23.85 0.89
N SER A 203 -8.95 -25.06 1.33
CA SER A 203 -7.62 -25.47 1.79
C SER A 203 -7.22 -26.76 1.10
N PHE A 204 -6.03 -26.77 0.50
CA PHE A 204 -5.52 -27.90 -0.28
C PHE A 204 -4.13 -28.34 0.18
N PRO A 205 -3.76 -29.62 0.00
CA PRO A 205 -2.37 -30.02 0.07
C PRO A 205 -1.53 -29.25 -0.96
N LYS A 206 -0.35 -28.75 -0.57
CA LYS A 206 0.55 -27.95 -1.43
C LYS A 206 0.85 -28.57 -2.80
N THR A 207 0.86 -29.91 -2.90
CA THR A 207 1.12 -30.63 -4.16
C THR A 207 -0.05 -30.63 -5.13
N LYS A 208 -1.26 -30.29 -4.67
CA LYS A 208 -2.52 -30.32 -5.43
C LYS A 208 -3.12 -28.93 -5.65
N GLU A 209 -2.78 -27.95 -4.83
CA GLU A 209 -3.27 -26.57 -4.87
C GLU A 209 -3.26 -25.96 -6.28
N GLN A 210 -2.16 -26.06 -7.03
CA GLN A 210 -2.07 -25.46 -8.38
C GLN A 210 -3.02 -26.11 -9.40
N MET A 211 -3.30 -27.41 -9.26
CA MET A 211 -4.23 -28.10 -10.14
C MET A 211 -5.68 -27.72 -9.81
N ALA A 212 -6.01 -27.64 -8.52
CA ALA A 212 -7.32 -27.17 -8.05
C ALA A 212 -7.56 -25.72 -8.47
N TRP A 213 -6.58 -24.83 -8.29
CA TRP A 213 -6.63 -23.44 -8.72
C TRP A 213 -6.99 -23.29 -10.19
N LYS A 214 -6.32 -24.07 -11.06
CA LYS A 214 -6.59 -24.01 -12.49
C LYS A 214 -8.04 -24.38 -12.82
N GLU A 215 -8.57 -25.43 -12.21
CA GLU A 215 -9.93 -25.89 -12.50
C GLU A 215 -10.99 -24.94 -11.93
N ILE A 216 -10.80 -24.42 -10.71
CA ILE A 216 -11.68 -23.41 -10.10
C ILE A 216 -11.69 -22.15 -10.97
N LYS A 217 -10.51 -21.64 -11.34
CA LYS A 217 -10.40 -20.45 -12.18
C LYS A 217 -11.03 -20.65 -13.55
N ASP A 218 -10.74 -21.77 -14.22
CA ASP A 218 -11.32 -22.09 -15.53
C ASP A 218 -12.85 -22.19 -15.50
N HIS A 219 -13.43 -22.63 -14.38
CA HIS A 219 -14.88 -22.68 -14.18
C HIS A 219 -15.46 -21.30 -13.85
N ALA A 220 -14.83 -20.56 -12.94
CA ALA A 220 -15.23 -19.19 -12.60
C ALA A 220 -15.21 -18.25 -13.82
N ASP A 221 -14.19 -18.37 -14.69
CA ASP A 221 -14.08 -17.55 -15.91
C ASP A 221 -15.15 -17.90 -16.98
N LYS A 222 -15.67 -19.14 -16.98
CA LYS A 222 -16.63 -19.62 -18.01
C LYS A 222 -18.09 -19.54 -17.56
N GLU A 223 -18.33 -19.92 -16.31
CA GLU A 223 -19.67 -20.15 -15.75
C GLU A 223 -19.94 -19.28 -14.52
N GLY A 224 -18.93 -18.56 -14.02
CA GLY A 224 -19.05 -17.65 -12.89
C GLY A 224 -19.76 -16.34 -13.21
N ILE A 225 -19.79 -15.45 -12.23
CA ILE A 225 -20.51 -14.17 -12.31
C ILE A 225 -19.72 -13.19 -13.17
N THR A 226 -20.45 -12.49 -14.05
CA THR A 226 -19.88 -11.42 -14.87
C THR A 226 -19.55 -10.21 -14.00
N VAL A 227 -18.26 -9.94 -13.89
CA VAL A 227 -17.77 -8.75 -13.20
C VAL A 227 -17.96 -7.54 -14.10
N PHE A 228 -18.56 -6.48 -13.55
CA PHE A 228 -18.59 -5.20 -14.24
C PHE A 228 -17.18 -4.61 -14.30
N GLN A 229 -16.67 -4.37 -15.51
CA GLN A 229 -15.41 -3.65 -15.75
C GLN A 229 -15.77 -2.23 -16.21
N PRO A 230 -15.54 -1.19 -15.39
CA PRO A 230 -15.62 0.18 -15.85
C PRO A 230 -14.42 0.45 -16.77
N ASP A 231 -14.61 0.32 -18.09
CA ASP A 231 -13.63 0.64 -19.14
C ASP A 231 -12.23 -0.02 -18.99
N ASP A 232 -11.37 0.06 -20.02
CA ASP A 232 -10.03 -0.57 -20.03
C ASP A 232 -9.04 0.02 -18.99
N SER A 233 -9.45 1.00 -18.19
CA SER A 233 -8.60 1.70 -17.20
C SER A 233 -8.62 1.11 -15.80
N HIS A 234 -9.62 0.28 -15.48
CA HIS A 234 -9.80 -0.31 -14.14
C HIS A 234 -9.44 -1.80 -14.17
N SER A 235 -8.79 -2.30 -13.11
CA SER A 235 -8.50 -3.73 -13.03
C SER A 235 -9.81 -4.48 -12.81
N PRO A 236 -10.05 -5.63 -13.45
CA PRO A 236 -11.25 -6.41 -13.17
C PRO A 236 -11.30 -6.78 -11.69
N HIS A 237 -12.41 -6.52 -10.99
CA HIS A 237 -12.59 -7.05 -9.64
C HIS A 237 -12.43 -8.57 -9.70
N ALA A 238 -11.45 -9.10 -8.98
CA ALA A 238 -11.12 -10.51 -9.06
C ALA A 238 -12.12 -11.30 -8.21
N ILE A 239 -12.89 -12.19 -8.85
CA ILE A 239 -13.80 -13.10 -8.13
C ILE A 239 -13.09 -14.30 -7.49
N CYS A 240 -11.83 -14.54 -7.87
CA CYS A 240 -11.03 -15.64 -7.39
C CYS A 240 -9.66 -15.15 -6.90
N TYR A 241 -9.27 -15.64 -5.74
CA TYR A 241 -7.99 -15.41 -5.10
C TYR A 241 -7.26 -16.74 -4.92
N ASN A 242 -5.96 -16.78 -5.24
CA ASN A 242 -5.06 -17.85 -4.80
C ASN A 242 -3.86 -17.24 -4.09
N LYS A 243 -3.62 -17.70 -2.86
CA LYS A 243 -2.57 -17.22 -1.99
C LYS A 243 -1.18 -17.34 -2.60
N THR A 244 -0.84 -18.50 -3.17
CA THR A 244 0.50 -18.75 -3.73
C THR A 244 0.78 -17.90 -4.97
N VAL A 245 -0.22 -17.74 -5.84
CA VAL A 245 -0.14 -16.91 -7.04
C VAL A 245 -0.02 -15.44 -6.65
N PHE A 246 -0.89 -14.96 -5.77
CA PHE A 246 -0.88 -13.59 -5.27
C PHE A 246 0.47 -13.22 -4.63
N LEU A 247 0.98 -14.06 -3.71
CA LEU A 247 2.26 -13.79 -3.04
C LEU A 247 3.44 -13.74 -4.03
N LYS A 248 3.40 -14.54 -5.11
CA LYS A 248 4.42 -14.53 -6.15
C LYS A 248 4.34 -13.25 -7.00
N GLU A 249 3.14 -12.87 -7.41
CA GLU A 249 2.91 -11.64 -8.18
C GLU A 249 3.30 -10.40 -7.39
N GLN A 250 2.88 -10.32 -6.11
CA GLN A 250 3.26 -9.25 -5.20
C GLN A 250 4.78 -9.17 -5.02
N LYS A 251 5.48 -10.31 -4.88
CA LYS A 251 6.94 -10.31 -4.79
C LYS A 251 7.59 -9.74 -6.05
N ILE A 252 7.06 -10.05 -7.23
CA ILE A 252 7.55 -9.52 -8.51
C ILE A 252 7.28 -8.01 -8.61
N SER A 253 6.07 -7.56 -8.30
CA SER A 253 5.71 -6.13 -8.28
C SER A 253 6.59 -5.36 -7.29
N ASN A 254 6.74 -5.83 -6.05
CA ASN A 254 7.60 -5.20 -5.05
C ASN A 254 9.06 -5.07 -5.51
N ILE A 255 9.60 -6.10 -6.18
CA ILE A 255 10.95 -6.04 -6.77
C ILE A 255 11.01 -4.97 -7.86
N PHE A 256 10.02 -4.91 -8.75
CA PHE A 256 9.96 -3.92 -9.81
C PHE A 256 9.87 -2.49 -9.27
N LEU A 257 8.97 -2.25 -8.31
CA LEU A 257 8.85 -0.97 -7.61
C LEU A 257 10.18 -0.58 -6.95
N LEU A 258 10.83 -1.51 -6.25
CA LEU A 258 12.11 -1.24 -5.61
C LEU A 258 13.16 -0.79 -6.63
N PHE A 259 13.27 -1.47 -7.77
CA PHE A 259 14.19 -1.08 -8.85
C PHE A 259 13.84 0.30 -9.42
N SER A 260 12.56 0.58 -9.66
CA SER A 260 12.09 1.87 -10.15
C SER A 260 12.44 3.01 -9.18
N LYS A 261 12.15 2.84 -7.88
CA LYS A 261 12.48 3.84 -6.86
C LYS A 261 13.98 4.02 -6.67
N LEU A 262 14.76 2.94 -6.72
CA LEU A 262 16.24 3.01 -6.69
C LEU A 262 16.79 3.78 -7.90
N PHE A 263 16.23 3.58 -9.09
CA PHE A 263 16.62 4.32 -10.28
C PHE A 263 16.34 5.83 -10.12
N ILE A 264 15.18 6.19 -9.58
CA ILE A 264 14.83 7.59 -9.26
C ILE A 264 15.81 8.15 -8.21
N LEU A 265 16.13 7.40 -7.15
CA LEU A 265 17.06 7.82 -6.12
C LEU A 265 18.46 8.09 -6.68
N ILE A 266 18.97 7.21 -7.55
CA ILE A 266 20.26 7.38 -8.23
C ILE A 266 20.23 8.61 -9.13
N THR A 267 19.15 8.83 -9.88
CA THR A 267 18.98 10.00 -10.76
C THR A 267 18.96 11.31 -9.96
N LEU A 268 18.29 11.33 -8.81
CA LEU A 268 18.29 12.46 -7.89
C LEU A 268 19.69 12.71 -7.31
N LEU A 269 20.43 11.65 -6.98
CA LEU A 269 21.79 11.74 -6.47
C LEU A 269 22.72 12.35 -7.54
N ILE A 270 22.68 11.85 -8.78
CA ILE A 270 23.46 12.38 -9.90
C ILE A 270 23.10 13.84 -10.16
N SER A 271 21.81 14.17 -10.17
CA SER A 271 21.33 15.56 -10.34
C SER A 271 21.85 16.48 -9.24
N GLY A 272 21.82 16.04 -7.98
CA GLY A 272 22.35 16.79 -6.84
C GLY A 272 23.86 17.05 -6.97
N VAL A 273 24.62 16.01 -7.34
CA VAL A 273 26.06 16.12 -7.61
C VAL A 273 26.34 17.08 -8.77
N PHE A 274 25.59 16.96 -9.87
CA PHE A 274 25.74 17.81 -11.04
C PHE A 274 25.52 19.29 -10.71
N ILE A 275 24.43 19.62 -10.01
CA ILE A 275 24.13 21.00 -9.59
C ILE A 275 25.23 21.55 -8.69
N MET A 276 25.73 20.74 -7.76
CA MET A 276 26.84 21.14 -6.89
C MET A 276 28.11 21.45 -7.69
N VAL A 277 28.46 20.59 -8.66
CA VAL A 277 29.63 20.80 -9.53
C VAL A 277 29.46 22.06 -10.37
N VAL A 278 28.33 22.25 -11.04
CA VAL A 278 28.05 23.42 -11.88
C VAL A 278 28.10 24.70 -11.06
N LYS A 279 27.46 24.73 -9.89
CA LYS A 279 27.49 25.88 -8.98
C LYS A 279 28.92 26.25 -8.62
N ASN A 280 29.69 25.26 -8.15
CA ASN A 280 31.04 25.54 -7.70
C ASN A 280 31.97 25.94 -8.86
N LEU A 281 31.79 25.37 -10.06
CA LEU A 281 32.52 25.79 -11.26
C LEU A 281 32.19 27.23 -11.67
N ALA A 282 30.92 27.63 -11.58
CA ALA A 282 30.51 29.01 -11.85
C ALA A 282 31.11 30.02 -10.86
N GLU A 283 31.34 29.59 -9.61
CA GLU A 283 31.94 30.41 -8.54
C GLU A 283 33.49 30.35 -8.51
N MET A 284 34.15 29.56 -9.38
CA MET A 284 35.61 29.36 -9.36
C MET A 284 36.43 30.65 -9.44
N SER A 285 36.02 31.60 -10.29
CA SER A 285 36.73 32.88 -10.43
C SER A 285 36.64 33.73 -9.15
N SER A 286 35.52 33.64 -8.44
CA SER A 286 35.34 34.29 -7.14
C SER A 286 36.24 33.65 -6.08
N TYR A 287 36.32 32.32 -6.05
CA TYR A 287 37.20 31.58 -5.16
C TYR A 287 38.68 31.91 -5.39
N GLN A 288 39.13 32.01 -6.65
CA GLN A 288 40.51 32.42 -7.00
C GLN A 288 40.85 33.81 -6.49
N ARG A 289 39.99 34.81 -6.73
CA ARG A 289 40.21 36.19 -6.26
C ARG A 289 40.33 36.29 -4.74
N ARG A 290 39.48 35.55 -4.01
CA ARG A 290 39.54 35.51 -2.53
C ARG A 290 40.82 34.82 -2.03
N TYR A 291 41.23 33.75 -2.70
CA TYR A 291 42.47 33.05 -2.37
C TYR A 291 43.70 33.94 -2.57
N GLU A 292 43.80 34.66 -3.70
CA GLU A 292 44.86 35.64 -3.96
C GLU A 292 44.87 36.79 -2.96
N PHE A 293 43.69 37.29 -2.59
CA PHE A 293 43.54 38.31 -1.55
C PHE A 293 44.09 37.83 -0.20
N PHE A 294 43.72 36.62 0.24
CA PHE A 294 44.23 36.05 1.48
C PHE A 294 45.73 35.75 1.44
N HIS A 295 46.27 35.43 0.25
CA HIS A 295 47.71 35.26 0.06
C HIS A 295 48.45 36.59 0.22
N SER A 296 47.91 37.66 -0.37
CA SER A 296 48.46 39.00 -0.28
C SER A 296 48.44 39.55 1.16
N MET A 297 47.49 39.11 2.00
CA MET A 297 47.43 39.46 3.43
C MET A 297 48.38 38.63 4.32
N GLY A 298 49.21 37.76 3.75
CA GLY A 298 50.20 36.97 4.50
C GLY A 298 49.60 35.79 5.29
N MET A 299 48.37 35.37 4.98
CA MET A 299 47.73 34.24 5.66
C MET A 299 48.42 32.92 5.28
N LYS A 300 48.51 31.97 6.22
CA LYS A 300 49.18 30.69 5.96
C LYS A 300 48.38 29.85 4.94
N GLN A 301 49.06 29.19 4.00
CA GLN A 301 48.41 28.35 2.97
C GLN A 301 47.49 27.27 3.57
N LYS A 302 47.84 26.72 4.74
CA LYS A 302 47.00 25.72 5.43
C LYS A 302 45.66 26.30 5.89
N GLU A 303 45.65 27.55 6.36
CA GLU A 303 44.43 28.24 6.80
C GLU A 303 43.58 28.66 5.61
N GLN A 304 44.21 29.12 4.53
CA GLN A 304 43.54 29.43 3.25
C GLN A 304 42.78 28.22 2.70
N LYS A 305 43.44 27.06 2.60
CA LYS A 305 42.80 25.82 2.11
C LYS A 305 41.64 25.36 3.01
N LYS A 306 41.73 25.59 4.32
CA LYS A 306 40.66 25.25 5.27
C LYS A 306 39.44 26.15 5.08
N ILE A 307 39.65 27.46 4.96
CA ILE A 307 38.57 28.44 4.74
C ILE A 307 37.90 28.19 3.40
N LEU A 308 38.69 27.99 2.34
CA LEU A 308 38.17 27.70 1.01
C LEU A 308 37.37 26.39 0.96
N SER A 309 37.88 25.34 1.61
CA SER A 309 37.15 24.07 1.74
C SER A 309 35.84 24.24 2.50
N PHE A 310 35.81 25.07 3.54
CA PHE A 310 34.59 25.33 4.29
C PHE A 310 33.56 26.07 3.44
N GLU A 311 33.99 27.09 2.69
CA GLU A 311 33.12 27.89 1.83
C GLU A 311 32.45 27.04 0.74
N ILE A 312 33.25 26.25 0.00
CA ILE A 312 32.78 25.34 -1.05
C ILE A 312 31.76 24.33 -0.51
N CYS A 313 32.01 23.79 0.68
CA CYS A 313 31.12 22.80 1.30
C CYS A 313 29.90 23.41 2.00
N SER A 314 29.95 24.68 2.42
CA SER A 314 28.95 25.29 3.31
C SER A 314 27.54 25.23 2.72
N VAL A 315 27.37 25.65 1.47
CA VAL A 315 26.05 25.69 0.82
C VAL A 315 25.47 24.30 0.65
N ALA A 316 26.30 23.33 0.26
CA ALA A 316 25.87 21.94 0.10
C ALA A 316 25.51 21.30 1.46
N ASN A 317 26.26 21.61 2.52
CA ASN A 317 25.98 21.13 3.87
C ASN A 317 24.72 21.75 4.47
N ILE A 318 24.48 23.05 4.25
CA ILE A 318 23.24 23.72 4.66
C ILE A 318 22.06 23.09 3.91
N ALA A 319 22.15 22.91 2.59
CA ALA A 319 21.09 22.28 1.81
C ALA A 319 20.80 20.85 2.25
N LEU A 320 21.83 20.05 2.54
CA LEU A 320 21.71 18.69 3.04
C LEU A 320 21.06 18.66 4.43
N GLY A 321 21.52 19.52 5.34
CA GLY A 321 20.96 19.66 6.69
C GLY A 321 19.48 20.02 6.66
N THR A 322 19.11 21.05 5.88
CA THR A 322 17.69 21.43 5.70
C THR A 322 16.88 20.29 5.09
N GLY A 323 17.41 19.59 4.08
CA GLY A 323 16.74 18.44 3.47
C GLY A 323 16.48 17.30 4.46
N ILE A 324 17.43 17.00 5.34
CA ILE A 324 17.27 15.99 6.40
C ILE A 324 16.23 16.43 7.43
N CYS A 325 16.24 17.69 7.88
CA CYS A 325 15.25 18.21 8.82
C CYS A 325 13.83 18.09 8.24
N LEU A 326 13.64 18.45 6.98
CA LEU A 326 12.34 18.30 6.30
C LEU A 326 11.97 16.83 6.09
N ALA A 327 12.94 15.96 5.78
CA ALA A 327 12.68 14.53 5.65
C ALA A 327 12.27 13.89 6.98
N LEU A 328 12.86 14.31 8.10
CA LEU A 328 12.43 13.88 9.43
C LEU A 328 10.99 14.32 9.71
N LEU A 329 10.63 15.57 9.40
CA LEU A 329 9.25 16.04 9.54
C LEU A 329 8.27 15.19 8.70
N TYR A 330 8.64 14.87 7.46
CA TYR A 330 7.85 13.99 6.60
C TYR A 330 7.67 12.60 7.21
N VAL A 331 8.74 11.97 7.69
CA VAL A 331 8.67 10.65 8.34
C VAL A 331 7.79 10.69 9.59
N MET A 332 7.83 11.78 10.37
CA MET A 332 6.95 11.96 11.53
C MET A 332 5.47 12.07 11.14
N THR A 333 5.16 12.83 10.08
CA THR A 333 3.78 12.88 9.55
C THR A 333 3.33 11.54 8.99
N TYR A 334 4.25 10.81 8.37
CA TYR A 334 4.01 9.48 7.81
C TYR A 334 3.68 8.46 8.91
N LEU A 335 4.41 8.48 10.03
CA LEU A 335 4.15 7.64 11.20
C LEU A 335 2.77 7.90 11.80
N HIS A 336 2.40 9.18 11.92
CA HIS A 336 1.09 9.54 12.46
C HIS A 336 -0.05 9.03 11.57
N TRP A 337 0.13 9.07 10.25
CA TRP A 337 -0.83 8.51 9.30
C TRP A 337 -0.95 6.99 9.42
N TYR A 338 0.18 6.27 9.51
CA TYR A 338 0.19 4.81 9.75
C TYR A 338 -0.54 4.41 11.03
N ASP A 339 -0.22 5.09 12.14
CA ASP A 339 -0.88 4.84 13.43
C ASP A 339 -2.39 5.08 13.35
N ALA A 340 -2.85 6.07 12.57
CA ALA A 340 -4.27 6.34 12.37
C ALA A 340 -4.97 5.23 11.56
N MET A 341 -4.24 4.61 10.62
CA MET A 341 -4.67 3.47 9.80
C MET A 341 -4.62 2.13 10.54
N GLY A 342 -4.13 2.11 11.80
CA GLY A 342 -3.97 0.88 12.57
C GLY A 342 -2.74 0.04 12.16
N GLU A 343 -1.93 0.51 11.22
CA GLU A 343 -0.68 -0.16 10.83
C GLU A 343 0.49 0.34 11.68
N LYS A 344 1.34 -0.57 12.17
CA LYS A 344 2.54 -0.19 12.94
C LYS A 344 3.80 -0.31 12.12
N ILE A 345 4.51 0.81 12.00
CA ILE A 345 5.84 0.83 11.41
C ILE A 345 6.79 0.02 12.29
N SER A 346 7.29 -1.09 11.72
CA SER A 346 8.26 -1.96 12.38
C SER A 346 9.55 -1.22 12.73
N THR A 347 10.22 -1.63 13.82
CA THR A 347 11.59 -1.16 14.15
C THR A 347 12.58 -1.38 13.00
N THR A 348 12.30 -2.36 12.15
CA THR A 348 13.07 -2.65 10.93
C THR A 348 13.07 -1.48 9.95
N PHE A 349 11.96 -0.75 9.82
CA PHE A 349 11.85 0.44 8.97
C PHE A 349 12.92 1.48 9.33
N TRP A 350 13.03 1.82 10.62
CA TRP A 350 14.01 2.81 11.09
C TRP A 350 15.44 2.41 10.80
N ILE A 351 15.77 1.12 10.93
CA ILE A 351 17.10 0.60 10.65
C ILE A 351 17.44 0.81 9.16
N TYR A 352 16.53 0.48 8.25
CA TYR A 352 16.74 0.65 6.81
C TYR A 352 16.76 2.13 6.41
N TRP A 353 15.86 2.94 6.96
CA TRP A 353 15.83 4.38 6.69
C TRP A 353 17.12 5.07 7.15
N LEU A 354 17.58 4.80 8.39
CA LEU A 354 18.84 5.34 8.89
C LEU A 354 20.05 4.88 8.06
N LYS A 355 20.07 3.62 7.60
CA LYS A 355 21.12 3.12 6.69
C LYS A 355 21.10 3.87 5.36
N LEU A 356 19.93 4.05 4.75
CA LEU A 356 19.76 4.77 3.48
C LEU A 356 20.25 6.22 3.62
N VAL A 357 19.78 6.93 4.66
CA VAL A 357 20.21 8.30 4.97
C VAL A 357 21.72 8.36 5.20
N GLY A 358 22.28 7.43 5.98
CA GLY A 358 23.72 7.35 6.24
C GLY A 358 24.55 7.17 4.98
N ILE A 359 24.17 6.22 4.11
CA ILE A 359 24.85 5.98 2.82
C ILE A 359 24.76 7.24 1.94
N TYR A 360 23.58 7.86 1.86
CA TYR A 360 23.37 9.07 1.08
C TYR A 360 24.29 10.22 1.55
N ILE A 361 24.36 10.46 2.86
CA ILE A 361 25.24 11.48 3.44
C ILE A 361 26.70 11.19 3.14
N ILE A 362 27.15 9.93 3.28
CA ILE A 362 28.53 9.53 3.00
C ILE A 362 28.88 9.84 1.54
N ILE A 363 28.02 9.48 0.60
CA ILE A 363 28.25 9.76 -0.82
C ILE A 363 28.37 11.27 -1.06
N GLN A 364 27.45 12.07 -0.51
CA GLN A 364 27.49 13.54 -0.64
C GLN A 364 28.79 14.13 -0.09
N ILE A 365 29.23 13.71 1.10
CA ILE A 365 30.49 14.18 1.70
C ILE A 365 31.71 13.77 0.87
N VAL A 366 31.73 12.54 0.32
CA VAL A 366 32.83 12.07 -0.53
C VAL A 366 32.92 12.91 -1.80
N VAL A 367 31.79 13.18 -2.48
CA VAL A 367 31.78 14.02 -3.69
C VAL A 367 32.25 15.43 -3.37
N GLN A 368 31.78 16.03 -2.27
CA GLN A 368 32.25 17.35 -1.84
C GLN A 368 33.77 17.37 -1.61
N LYS A 369 34.32 16.37 -0.91
CA LYS A 369 35.77 16.28 -0.65
C LYS A 369 36.58 16.08 -1.94
N LEU A 370 36.08 15.30 -2.90
CA LEU A 370 36.71 15.15 -4.20
C LEU A 370 36.73 16.48 -4.96
N PHE A 371 35.65 17.24 -4.90
CA PHE A 371 35.57 18.54 -5.53
C PHE A 371 36.51 19.56 -4.88
N VAL A 372 36.58 19.62 -3.54
CA VAL A 372 37.56 20.47 -2.83
C VAL A 372 38.99 20.13 -3.26
N ARG A 373 39.33 18.84 -3.42
CA ARG A 373 40.65 18.42 -3.92
C ARG A 373 40.89 18.88 -5.37
N TYR A 374 39.87 18.88 -6.21
CA TYR A 374 39.95 19.36 -7.58
C TYR A 374 40.22 20.87 -7.63
N VAL A 375 39.49 21.67 -6.84
CA VAL A 375 39.68 23.13 -6.75
C VAL A 375 41.08 23.46 -6.22
N ASN A 376 41.51 22.82 -5.14
CA ASN A 376 42.85 23.01 -4.55
C ASN A 376 44.02 22.61 -5.47
N LYS A 377 43.77 21.90 -6.58
CA LYS A 377 44.79 21.61 -7.60
C LYS A 377 44.84 22.68 -8.71
N ARG A 378 43.78 23.47 -8.86
CA ARG A 378 43.65 24.50 -9.91
C ARG A 378 43.87 25.93 -9.40
N ILE A 379 43.79 26.12 -8.09
CA ILE A 379 44.14 27.35 -7.35
C ILE A 379 45.42 27.04 -6.58
#